data_AF-A0A662HVP2-F1
#
_entry.id   AF-A0A662HVP2-F1
#
_cell.length_a   1.000
_cell.length_b   1.000
_cell.length_c   1.000
_cell.angle_alpha   90.00
_cell.angle_beta   90.00
_cell.angle_gamma   90.00
#
_symmetry.space_group_name_H-M   'P 1'
#
loop_
_entity.id
_entity.type
_entity.pdbx_description
1 polymer ?
#
loop_
_entity_poly.entity_id
_entity_poly.type
_entity_poly.pdbx_seq_one_letter_code
_entity_poly.pdbx_strand_id
1 'polypeptide(L)' 'MTYHIGVLRRIKEVISEVAVKQGINVDKVILFGSRARGDFRENSD' A
#
# COMPACT_ATOMS: atom_id res chain seq x y z
N MET A 1 -13.51 -11.12 -10.57
CA MET A 1 -13.71 -9.67 -10.38
C MET A 1 -12.39 -9.05 -9.89
N THR A 2 -11.51 -8.73 -10.83
CA THR A 2 -10.10 -8.35 -10.63
C THR A 2 -9.94 -6.87 -10.30
N TYR A 3 -10.41 -6.43 -9.12
CA TYR A 3 -10.27 -5.04 -8.66
C TYR A 3 -9.03 -4.78 -7.78
N HIS A 4 -8.26 -5.81 -7.44
CA HIS A 4 -7.20 -5.70 -6.42
C HIS A 4 -5.92 -5.00 -6.89
N ILE A 5 -5.61 -5.01 -8.19
CA ILE A 5 -4.35 -4.45 -8.71
C ILE A 5 -4.29 -2.92 -8.54
N GLY A 6 -5.41 -2.22 -8.77
CA GLY A 6 -5.46 -0.76 -8.67
C GLY A 6 -5.26 -0.25 -7.25
N VAL A 7 -5.87 -0.91 -6.26
CA VAL A 7 -5.76 -0.51 -4.84
C VAL A 7 -4.35 -0.71 -4.32
N LEU A 8 -3.73 -1.87 -4.56
CA LEU A 8 -2.37 -2.14 -4.09
C LEU A 8 -1.35 -1.19 -4.73
N ARG A 9 -1.54 -0.82 -6.00
CA ARG A 9 -0.74 0.20 -6.68
C ARG A 9 -0.87 1.55 -5.99
N ARG A 10 -2.11 1.99 -5.74
CA ARG A 10 -2.38 3.27 -5.07
C ARG A 10 -1.78 3.35 -3.67
N ILE A 11 -1.83 2.28 -2.90
CA ILE A 11 -1.20 2.24 -1.57
C ILE A 11 0.31 2.50 -1.68
N LYS A 12 1.00 1.83 -2.61
CA LYS A 12 2.45 2.03 -2.82
C LYS A 12 2.79 3.44 -3.29
N GLU A 13 1.97 4.01 -4.18
CA GLU A 13 2.11 5.40 -4.63
C GLU A 13 2.02 6.37 -3.45
N VAL A 14 0.97 6.26 -2.62
CA VAL A 14 0.79 7.15 -1.45
C VAL A 14 1.94 7.01 -0.46
N ILE A 15 2.38 5.78 -0.15
CA ILE A 15 3.53 5.56 0.76
C ILE A 15 4.79 6.24 0.19
N SER A 16 5.05 6.09 -1.11
CA SER A 16 6.23 6.66 -1.76
C SER A 16 6.18 8.19 -1.75
N GLU A 17 5.02 8.78 -2.10
CA GLU A 17 4.82 10.23 -2.07
C GLU A 17 5.01 10.81 -0.68
N VAL A 18 4.45 10.17 0.35
CA VAL A 18 4.61 10.61 1.75
C VAL A 18 6.06 10.50 2.19
N ALA A 19 6.73 9.39 1.89
CA ALA A 19 8.13 9.20 2.28
C ALA A 19 9.05 10.27 1.66
N VAL A 20 8.88 10.56 0.37
CA VAL A 20 9.63 11.64 -0.33
C VAL A 20 9.39 12.99 0.34
N LYS A 21 8.14 13.34 0.67
CA LYS A 21 7.81 14.60 1.37
C LYS A 21 8.45 14.71 2.75
N GLN A 22 8.72 13.58 3.41
CA GLN A 22 9.40 13.51 4.70
C GLN A 22 10.93 13.41 4.57
N GLY A 23 11.48 13.47 3.35
CA GLY A 23 12.92 13.32 3.11
C GLY A 23 13.43 11.89 3.34
N ILE A 24 12.53 10.90 3.35
CA ILE A 24 12.86 9.48 3.55
C ILE A 24 13.14 8.86 2.19
N ASN A 25 14.37 8.34 2.02
CA ASN A 25 14.70 7.52 0.87
C ASN A 25 14.24 6.07 1.10
N VAL A 26 13.30 5.60 0.28
CA VAL A 26 12.71 4.27 0.41
C VAL A 26 13.39 3.29 -0.54
N ASP A 27 14.10 2.32 0.02
CA ASP A 27 14.68 1.22 -0.76
C ASP A 27 13.60 0.24 -1.24
N LYS A 28 12.66 -0.12 -0.35
CA LYS A 28 11.61 -1.10 -0.67
C LYS A 28 10.34 -0.89 0.14
N VAL A 29 9.19 -1.05 -0.51
CA VAL A 29 7.86 -1.11 0.13
C VAL A 29 7.31 -2.53 0.03
N ILE A 30 7.06 -3.16 1.17
CA ILE A 30 6.45 -4.49 1.26
C ILE A 30 5.06 -4.34 1.88
N LEU A 31 4.03 -4.73 1.12
CA LEU A 31 2.67 -4.85 1.63
C LEU A 31 2.43 -6.30 2.06
N PHE A 32 1.98 -6.48 3.30
CA PHE A 32 1.67 -7.78 3.89
C PHE A 32 0.37 -7.68 4.67
N GLY A 33 -0.05 -8.80 5.28
CA GLY A 33 -1.30 -8.83 6.04
C GLY A 33 -2.54 -8.88 5.17
N SER A 34 -3.69 -8.56 5.77
CA SER A 34 -4.98 -8.82 5.14
C SER A 34 -5.26 -7.92 3.92
N ARG A 35 -4.74 -6.69 3.94
CA ARG A 35 -4.81 -5.75 2.81
C ARG A 35 -4.11 -6.28 1.57
N ALA A 36 -2.98 -6.97 1.74
CA ALA A 36 -2.23 -7.56 0.64
C ALA A 36 -2.89 -8.82 0.08
N ARG A 37 -3.58 -9.61 0.92
CA ARG A 37 -4.28 -10.84 0.52
C ARG A 37 -5.71 -10.61 0.03
N GLY A 38 -6.30 -9.44 0.32
CA GLY A 38 -7.66 -9.11 -0.06
C GLY A 38 -8.74 -9.61 0.92
N ASP A 39 -8.35 -10.15 2.08
CA ASP A 39 -9.23 -10.62 3.16
C ASP A 39 -9.38 -9.56 4.27
N PHE A 40 -9.22 -8.28 3.94
CA PHE A 40 -9.32 -7.17 4.87
C PHE A 40 -10.76 -6.72 5.12
N ARG A 41 -11.00 -6.18 6.31
CA ARG A 41 -12.26 -5.52 6.70
C ARG A 41 -12.10 -4.01 6.57
N GLU A 42 -13.20 -3.27 6.59
CA GLU A 42 -13.20 -1.80 6.53
C GLU A 42 -12.26 -1.19 7.58
N ASN A 43 -12.25 -1.75 8.79
CA ASN A 43 -11.41 -1.33 9.91
C ASN A 43 -10.08 -2.09 10.05
N SER A 44 -9.67 -2.87 9.03
CA SER A 44 -8.32 -3.41 9.01
C SER A 44 -7.32 -2.29 8.78
N ASP A 45 -6.20 -2.31 9.49
CA ASP A 45 -5.09 -1.39 9.24
C ASP A 45 -4.56 -1.49 7.80
#